data_AF-A0A7V9ZLU0-F1
#
_entry.id   AF-A0A7V9ZLU0-F1
#
_cell.length_a   1.000
_cell.length_b   1.000
_cell.length_c   1.000
_cell.angle_alpha   90.00
_cell.angle_beta   90.00
_cell.angle_gamma   90.00
#
_symmetry.space_group_name_H-M   'P 1'
#
loop_
_entity.id
_entity.type
_entity.pdbx_description
1 polymer ?
#
loop_
_entity_poly.entity_id
_entity_poly.type
_entity_poly.pdbx_seq_one_letter_code
_entity_poly.pdbx_strand_id
1 'polypeptide(L)'
;MKTRPIFLDDPYIKDMKARIIDVIQEKEGIWRLILDETIFYPMGGGQPTDQGKMIFPDGSQGEVYQVLLKDGEINHYVKMLTHPA
;
A
#
# COMPACT_ATOMS: atom_id res chain seq x y z
N MET A 1 12.14 2.48 8.57
CA MET A 1 10.98 2.81 7.74
C MET A 1 11.48 3.30 6.39
N LYS A 2 11.17 2.57 5.33
CA LYS A 2 11.49 2.88 3.92
C LYS A 2 10.40 3.78 3.32
N THR A 3 9.16 3.62 3.78
CA THR A 3 8.00 4.37 3.29
C THR A 3 7.86 5.74 3.97
N ARG A 4 7.71 6.83 3.21
CA ARG A 4 7.32 8.15 3.71
C ARG A 4 5.80 8.25 3.90
N PRO A 5 5.29 8.57 5.10
CA PRO A 5 3.85 8.63 5.40
C PRO A 5 3.23 9.97 5.01
N ILE A 6 2.82 10.13 3.74
CA ILE A 6 2.25 11.38 3.22
C ILE A 6 0.91 11.75 3.90
N PHE A 7 0.18 10.77 4.41
CA PHE A 7 -1.03 10.99 5.20
C PHE A 7 -0.81 11.82 6.49
N LEU A 8 0.43 11.96 6.97
CA LEU A 8 0.76 12.86 8.09
C LEU A 8 0.98 14.31 7.63
N ASP A 9 1.46 14.50 6.39
CA ASP A 9 1.76 15.81 5.82
C ASP A 9 0.47 16.48 5.29
N ASP A 10 -0.37 15.71 4.58
CA ASP A 10 -1.66 16.18 4.07
C ASP A 10 -2.70 15.03 4.06
N PRO A 11 -3.63 15.00 5.05
CA PRO A 11 -4.62 13.93 5.17
C PRO A 11 -5.76 14.02 4.15
N TYR A 12 -5.82 15.08 3.32
CA TYR A 12 -6.88 15.25 2.33
C TYR A 12 -6.51 14.72 0.94
N ILE A 13 -5.24 14.35 0.70
CA ILE A 13 -4.80 13.73 -0.56
C ILE A 13 -5.43 12.34 -0.69
N LYS A 14 -6.09 12.09 -1.83
CA LYS A 14 -6.75 10.81 -2.13
C LYS A 14 -6.06 10.03 -3.25
N ASP A 15 -5.20 10.67 -4.01
CA ASP A 15 -4.52 10.09 -5.17
C ASP A 15 -3.06 10.56 -5.22
N MET A 16 -2.15 9.62 -5.47
CA MET A 16 -0.70 9.87 -5.51
C MET A 16 0.00 8.85 -6.40
N LYS A 17 1.16 9.22 -6.96
CA LYS A 17 2.11 8.28 -7.57
C LYS A 17 3.19 7.91 -6.54
N ALA A 18 3.49 6.61 -6.45
CA ALA A 18 4.58 6.07 -5.64
C ALA A 18 5.34 5.02 -6.44
N ARG A 19 6.54 4.66 -5.98
CA ARG A 19 7.32 3.55 -6.50
C ARG A 19 7.27 2.38 -5.53
N ILE A 20 7.19 1.18 -6.09
CA ILE A 20 7.31 -0.04 -5.31
C ILE A 20 8.78 -0.26 -4.98
N ILE A 21 9.08 -0.39 -3.68
CA ILE A 21 10.42 -0.73 -3.18
C ILE A 21 10.58 -2.26 -3.07
N ASP A 22 9.51 -2.96 -2.70
CA ASP A 22 9.54 -4.40 -2.46
C ASP A 22 8.20 -5.05 -2.80
N VAL A 23 8.27 -6.27 -3.36
CA VAL A 23 7.12 -7.08 -3.78
C VAL A 23 7.25 -8.45 -3.14
N ILE A 24 6.36 -8.76 -2.21
CA ILE A 24 6.31 -10.07 -1.56
C ILE A 24 5.00 -10.76 -1.94
N GLN A 25 5.09 -12.01 -2.43
CA GLN A 25 3.91 -12.84 -2.62
C GLN A 25 3.56 -13.52 -1.30
N GLU A 26 2.38 -13.23 -0.74
CA GLU A 26 1.91 -13.87 0.50
C GLU A 26 1.18 -15.18 0.20
N LYS A 27 0.38 -15.19 -0.87
CA LYS A 27 -0.28 -16.37 -1.46
C LYS A 27 -0.74 -16.05 -2.88
N GLU A 28 -1.31 -17.03 -3.57
CA GLU A 28 -1.91 -16.80 -4.89
C GLU A 28 -2.94 -15.66 -4.82
N GLY A 29 -2.78 -14.68 -5.70
CA GLY A 29 -3.65 -13.51 -5.78
C GLY A 29 -3.49 -12.47 -4.67
N ILE A 30 -2.57 -12.66 -3.69
CA ILE A 30 -2.33 -11.70 -2.60
C ILE A 30 -0.85 -11.35 -2.50
N TRP A 31 -0.61 -10.05 -2.55
CA TRP A 31 0.72 -9.43 -2.49
C TRP A 31 0.84 -8.51 -1.29
N ARG A 32 2.05 -8.40 -0.76
CA ARG A 32 2.44 -7.40 0.21
C ARG A 32 3.46 -6.48 -0.44
N LEU A 33 3.10 -5.20 -0.55
CA LEU A 33 3.90 -4.17 -1.21
C LEU A 33 4.46 -3.18 -0.20
N ILE A 34 5.74 -2.86 -0.37
CA ILE A 34 6.40 -1.74 0.31
C ILE A 34 6.60 -0.63 -0.71
N LEU A 35 6.22 0.60 -0.37
CA LEU A 35 6.31 1.75 -1.26
C LEU A 35 7.37 2.74 -0.74
N ASP A 36 7.84 3.64 -1.59
CA ASP A 36 8.67 4.76 -1.13
C ASP A 36 7.86 5.84 -0.41
N GLU A 37 6.61 6.05 -0.81
CA GLU A 37 5.69 7.00 -0.21
C GLU A 37 4.26 6.41 -0.18
N THR A 38 3.45 6.75 0.83
CA THR A 38 2.05 6.29 0.89
C THR A 38 1.09 7.31 1.50
N ILE A 39 -0.11 7.37 0.93
CA ILE A 39 -1.27 8.08 1.50
C ILE A 39 -2.17 7.14 2.32
N PHE A 40 -1.92 5.83 2.30
CA PHE A 40 -2.73 4.88 3.06
C PHE A 40 -2.29 4.85 4.52
N TYR A 41 -3.19 5.21 5.43
CA TYR A 41 -3.00 5.07 6.86
C TYR A 41 -2.96 3.57 7.26
N PRO A 42 -1.87 3.09 7.90
CA PRO A 42 -1.84 1.76 8.49
C PRO A 42 -2.75 1.70 9.72
N MET A 43 -3.37 0.55 9.98
CA MET A 43 -4.17 0.35 11.20
C MET A 43 -3.39 0.75 12.46
N GLY A 44 -4.02 1.56 13.33
CA GLY A 44 -3.39 2.10 14.53
C GLY A 44 -4.32 2.99 15.34
N GLY A 45 -4.06 3.17 16.64
CA GLY A 45 -4.81 4.10 17.49
C GLY A 45 -6.31 3.82 17.64
N GLY A 46 -6.76 2.58 17.36
CA GLY A 46 -8.18 2.22 17.31
C GLY A 46 -8.86 2.54 15.98
N GLN A 47 -8.16 3.20 15.05
CA GLN A 47 -8.65 3.47 13.70
C GLN A 47 -8.33 2.30 12.76
N PRO A 48 -9.30 1.87 11.92
CA PRO A 48 -9.04 0.88 10.89
C PRO A 48 -8.04 1.42 9.85
N THR A 49 -7.43 0.51 9.10
CA THR A 49 -6.62 0.84 7.94
C THR A 49 -7.43 1.54 6.85
N ASP A 50 -6.76 2.36 6.05
CA ASP A 50 -7.31 2.80 4.78
C ASP A 50 -7.40 1.66 3.77
N GLN A 51 -8.33 1.79 2.84
CA GLN A 51 -8.59 0.87 1.74
C GLN A 51 -8.70 1.66 0.43
N GLY A 52 -8.37 1.02 -0.69
CA GLY A 52 -8.42 1.69 -1.99
C GLY A 52 -7.87 0.84 -3.11
N LYS A 53 -7.35 1.50 -4.14
CA LYS A 53 -6.86 0.86 -5.35
C LYS A 53 -5.48 1.37 -5.73
N MET A 54 -4.67 0.48 -6.28
CA MET A 54 -3.44 0.83 -6.99
C MET A 54 -3.65 0.54 -8.47
N ILE A 55 -3.23 1.48 -9.32
CA ILE A 55 -3.25 1.35 -10.78
C ILE A 55 -1.81 1.32 -11.26
N PHE A 56 -1.43 0.27 -11.97
CA PHE A 56 -0.08 0.05 -12.46
C PHE A 56 0.10 0.59 -13.89
N PRO A 57 1.34 0.80 -14.37
CA PRO A 57 1.59 1.38 -15.69
C PRO A 57 0.99 0.60 -16.86
N ASP A 58 0.84 -0.72 -16.73
CA ASP A 58 0.21 -1.60 -17.72
C ASP A 58 -1.33 -1.55 -17.70
N GLY A 59 -1.91 -0.74 -16.81
CA GLY A 59 -3.35 -0.59 -16.60
C GLY A 59 -3.96 -1.65 -15.69
N SER A 60 -3.17 -2.62 -15.19
CA SER A 60 -3.64 -3.58 -14.19
C SER A 60 -3.97 -2.87 -12.87
N GLN A 61 -4.81 -3.50 -12.06
CA GLN A 61 -5.32 -2.93 -10.81
C GLN A 61 -5.16 -3.90 -9.66
N GLY A 62 -4.77 -3.35 -8.51
CA GLY A 62 -4.73 -4.06 -7.23
C GLY A 62 -5.69 -3.41 -6.22
N GLU A 63 -6.42 -4.24 -5.46
CA GLU A 63 -7.27 -3.79 -4.35
C GLU A 63 -6.45 -3.78 -3.05
N VAL A 64 -6.19 -2.59 -2.50
CA VAL A 64 -5.60 -2.43 -1.17
C VAL A 64 -6.68 -2.66 -0.14
N TYR A 65 -6.64 -3.79 0.55
CA TYR A 65 -7.66 -4.15 1.53
C TYR A 65 -7.19 -4.01 2.98
N GLN A 66 -5.86 -3.97 3.20
CA GLN A 66 -5.28 -3.82 4.52
C GLN A 66 -3.89 -3.18 4.45
N VAL A 67 -3.61 -2.27 5.38
CA VAL A 67 -2.30 -1.66 5.58
C VAL A 67 -1.90 -1.79 7.05
N LEU A 68 -0.69 -2.30 7.30
CA LEU A 68 -0.18 -2.56 8.65
C LEU A 68 1.22 -1.97 8.82
N LEU A 69 1.47 -1.36 9.98
CA LEU A 69 2.83 -1.06 10.43
C LEU A 69 3.41 -2.31 11.10
N LYS A 70 4.42 -2.93 10.48
CA LYS A 70 5.07 -4.15 10.97
C LYS A 70 6.58 -4.00 10.87
N ASP A 71 7.29 -4.30 11.95
CA ASP A 71 8.75 -4.20 12.03
C ASP A 71 9.30 -2.82 11.59
N GLY A 72 8.55 -1.75 11.87
CA GLY A 72 8.91 -0.38 11.50
C GLY A 72 8.73 -0.04 10.02
N GLU A 73 7.95 -0.84 9.27
CA GLU A 73 7.63 -0.63 7.86
C GLU A 73 6.13 -0.64 7.58
N ILE A 74 5.68 0.16 6.61
CA ILE A 74 4.28 0.20 6.18
C ILE A 74 4.06 -0.86 5.09
N ASN A 75 3.20 -1.84 5.39
CA ASN A 75 2.93 -2.99 4.56
C ASN A 75 1.55 -2.88 3.93
N HIS A 76 1.47 -2.86 2.60
CA HIS A 76 0.21 -2.78 1.86
C HIS A 76 -0.18 -4.16 1.35
N TYR A 77 -1.26 -4.72 1.86
CA TYR A 77 -1.81 -5.99 1.39
C TYR A 77 -2.79 -5.74 0.26
N VAL A 78 -2.48 -6.34 -0.89
CA VAL A 78 -3.12 -6.07 -2.17
C VAL A 78 -3.63 -7.36 -2.78
N LYS A 79 -4.90 -7.39 -3.18
CA LYS A 79 -5.44 -8.48 -4.02
C LYS A 79 -5.20 -8.14 -5.48
N MET A 80 -4.52 -9.02 -6.21
CA MET A 80 -4.19 -8.85 -7.62
C MET A 80 -3.78 -10.19 -8.23
N LEU A 81 -4.35 -10.54 -9.39
CA LEU A 81 -4.08 -11.83 -10.06
C LEU A 81 -2.74 -11.86 -10.81
N THR A 82 -2.23 -10.70 -11.22
CA THR A 82 -0.96 -10.55 -11.92
C THR A 82 0.14 -10.12 -10.97
N HIS A 83 1.39 -10.27 -11.38
CA HIS A 83 2.52 -9.73 -10.65
C HIS A 83 2.49 -8.19 -10.70
N PRO A 84 2.61 -7.50 -9.55
CA PRO A 84 2.71 -6.04 -9.51
C PRO A 84 3.98 -5.56 -10.23
N ALA A 85 3.84 -4.70 -11.24
CA ALA A 85 4.93 -4.16 -12.06
C ALA A 85 4.84 -2.65 -12.22
#